data_AF-A0A841URJ3-F1
#
_entry.id   AF-A0A841URJ3-F1
#
_cell.length_a   1.000
_cell.length_b   1.000
_cell.length_c   1.000
_cell.angle_alpha   90.00
_cell.angle_beta   90.00
_cell.angle_gamma   90.00
#
_symmetry.space_group_name_H-M   'P 1'
#
loop_
_entity.id
_entity.type
_entity.pdbx_description
1 polymer ?
#
loop_
_entity_poly.entity_id
_entity_poly.type
_entity_poly.pdbx_seq_one_letter_code
_entity_poly.pdbx_strand_id
1 'polypeptide(L)'
;MTVTTVSLTLAAASGASAATVFGFQDAYDPINWTFANSNADGFVDTGGAPASISLTGGNNGSNSFGTTDYTTTAAAAGTVTFDWNYSSADDPTWDGFGYLLNGSFSFLTNSPSNGTSTFNVLAGDSFGFRVYTLDNIFGPGSVTISNFSAPIPEPSTVLSLLVLGGLGAGLKYLKRN
;
A
#
# COMPACT_ATOMS: atom_id res chain seq x y z
N MET A 1 59.59 -5.33 8.03
CA MET A 1 58.62 -4.30 7.64
C MET A 1 57.24 -4.87 7.93
N THR A 2 56.68 -4.56 9.10
CA THR A 2 55.38 -5.08 9.55
C THR A 2 54.31 -4.11 9.11
N VAL A 3 53.42 -4.55 8.22
CA VAL A 3 52.27 -3.75 7.78
C VAL A 3 51.12 -4.05 8.74
N THR A 4 50.77 -3.08 9.57
CA THR A 4 49.60 -3.15 10.44
C THR A 4 48.39 -2.68 9.66
N THR A 5 47.50 -3.59 9.29
CA THR A 5 46.22 -3.27 8.65
C THR A 5 45.27 -2.72 9.71
N VAL A 6 44.87 -1.46 9.57
CA VAL A 6 43.78 -0.86 10.35
C VAL A 6 42.48 -1.16 9.63
N SER A 7 41.66 -2.06 10.17
CA SER A 7 40.31 -2.30 9.68
C SER A 7 39.38 -1.18 10.17
N LEU A 8 38.88 -0.37 9.25
CA LEU A 8 37.78 0.56 9.52
C LEU A 8 36.45 -0.21 9.48
N THR A 9 35.87 -0.48 10.63
CA THR A 9 34.50 -1.00 10.71
C THR A 9 33.54 0.18 10.57
N LEU A 10 32.95 0.36 9.39
CA LEU A 10 31.94 1.40 9.15
C LEU A 10 30.59 0.87 9.64
N ALA A 11 30.19 1.21 10.85
CA ALA A 11 28.85 0.98 11.35
C ALA A 11 27.89 1.97 10.68
N ALA A 12 27.23 1.56 9.59
CA ALA A 12 26.11 2.31 9.04
C ALA A 12 24.92 2.18 10.00
N ALA A 13 24.68 3.19 10.82
CA ALA A 13 23.41 3.33 11.52
C ALA A 13 22.33 3.69 10.48
N SER A 14 21.65 2.68 9.93
CA SER A 14 20.52 2.86 9.03
C SER A 14 19.27 3.28 9.82
N GLY A 15 19.27 4.52 10.29
CA GLY A 15 18.07 5.19 10.82
C GLY A 15 17.23 5.85 9.71
N ALA A 16 17.22 5.29 8.50
CA ALA A 16 16.50 5.87 7.38
C ALA A 16 15.00 5.60 7.51
N SER A 17 14.19 6.66 7.57
CA SER A 17 12.73 6.57 7.36
C SER A 17 12.47 6.06 5.94
N ALA A 18 11.43 5.26 5.73
CA ALA A 18 10.99 4.87 4.39
C ALA A 18 10.48 6.08 3.60
N ALA A 19 10.64 6.04 2.27
CA ALA A 19 10.08 7.02 1.35
C ALA A 19 8.60 6.72 1.13
N THR A 20 7.85 7.68 0.61
CA THR A 20 6.41 7.55 0.37
C THR A 20 6.10 7.71 -1.11
N VAL A 21 5.35 6.75 -1.67
CA VAL A 21 4.67 6.91 -2.96
C VAL A 21 3.30 7.53 -2.71
N PHE A 22 2.91 8.47 -3.58
CA PHE A 22 1.58 9.05 -3.61
C PHE A 22 0.85 8.56 -4.87
N GLY A 23 -0.39 8.11 -4.69
CA GLY A 23 -1.23 7.56 -5.76
C GLY A 23 -0.96 6.09 -6.08
N PHE A 24 -1.79 5.56 -6.96
CA PHE A 24 -1.72 4.18 -7.48
C PHE A 24 -0.71 4.11 -8.63
N GLN A 25 0.57 4.11 -8.28
CA GLN A 25 1.70 4.14 -9.21
C GLN A 25 2.91 3.42 -8.63
N ASP A 26 3.94 3.24 -9.47
CA ASP A 26 5.22 2.63 -9.09
C ASP A 26 5.01 1.23 -8.45
N ALA A 27 5.50 1.02 -7.23
CA ALA A 27 5.30 -0.23 -6.48
C ALA A 27 3.82 -0.55 -6.22
N TYR A 28 2.95 0.46 -6.26
CA TYR A 28 1.52 0.37 -6.03
C TYR A 28 0.69 0.66 -7.28
N ASP A 29 1.29 0.59 -8.47
CA ASP A 29 0.56 0.59 -9.74
C ASP A 29 -0.51 -0.52 -9.75
N PRO A 30 -1.72 -0.28 -10.28
CA PRO A 30 -2.80 -1.28 -10.30
C PRO A 30 -2.42 -2.67 -10.82
N ILE A 31 -1.41 -2.77 -11.69
CA ILE A 31 -0.90 -4.07 -12.17
C ILE A 31 -0.29 -4.94 -11.05
N ASN A 32 0.17 -4.32 -9.97
CA ASN A 32 0.77 -4.98 -8.80
C ASN A 32 -0.26 -5.32 -7.70
N TRP A 33 -1.55 -5.17 -8.00
CA TRP A 33 -2.64 -5.53 -7.10
C TRP A 33 -3.34 -6.79 -7.59
N THR A 34 -3.87 -7.56 -6.66
CA THR A 34 -4.63 -8.78 -6.90
C THR A 34 -6.10 -8.55 -6.61
N PHE A 35 -6.94 -8.85 -7.58
CA PHE A 35 -8.40 -8.82 -7.46
C PHE A 35 -8.93 -10.22 -7.13
N ALA A 36 -9.86 -10.31 -6.18
CA ALA A 36 -10.50 -11.58 -5.81
C ALA A 36 -11.96 -11.39 -5.40
N ASN A 37 -12.83 -12.29 -5.86
CA ASN A 37 -14.21 -12.40 -5.42
C ASN A 37 -14.40 -13.72 -4.65
N SER A 38 -15.16 -13.67 -3.56
CA SER A 38 -15.66 -14.86 -2.85
C SER A 38 -17.17 -14.76 -2.75
N ASN A 39 -17.88 -15.66 -3.43
CA ASN A 39 -19.33 -15.57 -3.64
C ASN A 39 -19.77 -14.14 -4.00
N ALA A 40 -19.13 -13.51 -4.98
CA ALA A 40 -19.45 -12.15 -5.42
C ALA A 40 -19.13 -12.01 -6.91
N ASP A 41 -19.73 -11.01 -7.55
CA ASP A 41 -19.51 -10.62 -8.94
C ASP A 41 -19.05 -9.15 -9.05
N GLY A 42 -18.44 -8.63 -7.98
CA GLY A 42 -17.88 -7.29 -7.96
C GLY A 42 -16.73 -7.12 -8.95
N PHE A 43 -16.25 -5.89 -9.06
CA PHE A 43 -15.17 -5.51 -9.98
C PHE A 43 -14.38 -4.30 -9.47
N VAL A 44 -13.22 -4.08 -10.07
CA VAL A 44 -12.37 -2.91 -9.82
C VAL A 44 -12.25 -2.07 -11.10
N ASP A 45 -12.39 -0.76 -10.99
CA ASP A 45 -12.08 0.21 -12.04
C ASP A 45 -10.83 1.01 -11.65
N THR A 46 -9.79 0.86 -12.47
CA THR A 46 -8.48 1.48 -12.28
C THR A 46 -8.23 2.63 -13.25
N GLY A 47 -9.24 3.05 -14.04
CA GLY A 47 -9.12 4.12 -15.03
C GLY A 47 -8.83 5.50 -14.42
N GLY A 48 -9.05 5.67 -13.10
CA GLY A 48 -8.69 6.87 -12.34
C GLY A 48 -7.23 6.92 -11.87
N ALA A 49 -6.44 5.86 -12.06
CA ALA A 49 -5.05 5.83 -11.60
C ALA A 49 -4.19 6.86 -12.36
N PRO A 50 -3.22 7.52 -11.69
CA PRO A 50 -2.77 7.26 -10.32
C PRO A 50 -3.59 7.95 -9.21
N ALA A 51 -4.55 8.81 -9.56
CA ALA A 51 -5.26 9.64 -8.58
C ALA A 51 -6.26 8.84 -7.73
N SER A 52 -6.94 7.87 -8.32
CA SER A 52 -7.96 7.07 -7.64
C SER A 52 -8.20 5.70 -8.29
N ILE A 53 -8.85 4.82 -7.55
CA ILE A 53 -9.48 3.60 -8.07
C ILE A 53 -10.89 3.48 -7.49
N SER A 54 -11.75 2.69 -8.11
CA SER A 54 -13.06 2.33 -7.57
C SER A 54 -13.20 0.82 -7.41
N LEU A 55 -13.75 0.37 -6.29
CA LEU A 55 -14.05 -1.02 -5.99
C LEU A 55 -15.55 -1.17 -5.75
N THR A 56 -16.19 -2.07 -6.48
CA THR A 56 -17.62 -2.36 -6.36
C THR A 56 -17.84 -3.79 -5.87
N GLY A 57 -18.70 -3.94 -4.86
CA GLY A 57 -19.08 -5.20 -4.22
C GLY A 57 -19.93 -6.11 -5.10
N GLY A 58 -20.33 -7.25 -4.55
CA GLY A 58 -21.19 -8.21 -5.23
C GLY A 58 -22.67 -7.83 -5.19
N ASN A 59 -23.40 -8.26 -6.22
CA ASN A 59 -24.86 -8.27 -6.31
C ASN A 59 -25.32 -9.45 -7.18
N ASN A 60 -24.75 -10.64 -6.92
CA ASN A 60 -24.81 -11.80 -7.81
C ASN A 60 -26.13 -12.60 -7.72
N GLY A 61 -27.07 -12.19 -6.86
CA GLY A 61 -28.35 -12.87 -6.71
C GLY A 61 -28.37 -14.01 -5.68
N SER A 62 -27.27 -14.24 -4.95
CA SER A 62 -27.14 -15.44 -4.10
C SER A 62 -27.91 -15.40 -2.77
N ASN A 63 -28.42 -14.24 -2.35
CA ASN A 63 -29.04 -14.04 -1.04
C ASN A 63 -28.15 -14.56 0.10
N SER A 64 -26.83 -14.33 -0.01
CA SER A 64 -25.79 -14.90 0.83
C SER A 64 -24.56 -14.00 0.86
N PHE A 65 -23.81 -14.06 1.96
CA PHE A 65 -22.60 -13.27 2.16
C PHE A 65 -21.59 -13.41 1.00
N GLY A 66 -20.99 -12.29 0.61
CA GLY A 66 -19.96 -12.23 -0.43
C GLY A 66 -18.93 -11.13 -0.15
N THR A 67 -17.73 -11.28 -0.73
CA THR A 67 -16.67 -10.27 -0.63
C THR A 67 -16.00 -10.03 -1.98
N THR A 68 -15.68 -8.75 -2.22
CA THR A 68 -14.84 -8.29 -3.31
C THR A 68 -13.60 -7.62 -2.73
N ASP A 69 -12.44 -8.17 -3.03
CA ASP A 69 -11.15 -7.77 -2.46
C ASP A 69 -10.20 -7.25 -3.54
N TYR A 70 -9.43 -6.22 -3.20
CA TYR A 70 -8.34 -5.73 -4.02
C TYR A 70 -7.12 -5.44 -3.14
N THR A 71 -6.09 -6.28 -3.24
CA THR A 71 -4.96 -6.31 -2.30
C THR A 71 -3.61 -6.21 -2.99
N THR A 72 -2.63 -5.64 -2.30
CA THR A 72 -1.23 -5.57 -2.72
C THR A 72 -0.30 -5.97 -1.57
N THR A 73 1.01 -5.89 -1.81
CA THR A 73 2.06 -6.17 -0.82
C THR A 73 2.80 -4.87 -0.50
N ALA A 74 3.00 -4.59 0.79
CA ALA A 74 3.77 -3.44 1.24
C ALA A 74 5.24 -3.53 0.80
N ALA A 75 5.69 -2.55 0.03
CA ALA A 75 7.05 -2.50 -0.48
C ALA A 75 8.09 -2.19 0.61
N ALA A 76 7.68 -1.46 1.65
CA ALA A 76 8.50 -1.17 2.83
C ALA A 76 7.63 -1.08 4.09
N ALA A 77 8.29 -1.00 5.26
CA ALA A 77 7.60 -0.69 6.49
C ALA A 77 7.28 0.82 6.57
N GLY A 78 6.10 1.16 7.07
CA GLY A 78 5.67 2.54 7.23
C GLY A 78 4.15 2.67 7.30
N THR A 79 3.65 3.87 7.02
CA THR A 79 2.24 4.20 7.14
C THR A 79 1.56 4.21 5.77
N VAL A 80 0.45 3.47 5.65
CA VAL A 80 -0.49 3.57 4.53
C VAL A 80 -1.58 4.56 4.93
N THR A 81 -1.89 5.51 4.05
CA THR A 81 -3.00 6.47 4.23
C THR A 81 -3.80 6.59 2.94
N PHE A 82 -5.12 6.68 3.05
CA PHE A 82 -6.00 6.89 1.91
C PHE A 82 -7.29 7.58 2.35
N ASP A 83 -7.87 8.33 1.42
CA ASP A 83 -9.24 8.81 1.52
C ASP A 83 -10.18 7.82 0.82
N TRP A 84 -11.40 7.74 1.33
CA TRP A 84 -12.43 6.89 0.78
C TRP A 84 -13.77 7.61 0.74
N ASN A 85 -14.55 7.34 -0.30
CA ASN A 85 -15.93 7.78 -0.43
C ASN A 85 -16.80 6.58 -0.85
N TYR A 86 -17.65 6.14 0.07
CA TYR A 86 -18.49 4.96 -0.06
C TYR A 86 -19.95 5.33 -0.32
N SER A 87 -20.61 4.56 -1.18
CA SER A 87 -22.05 4.56 -1.40
C SER A 87 -22.56 3.12 -1.56
N SER A 88 -23.83 2.87 -1.28
CA SER A 88 -24.49 1.62 -1.68
C SER A 88 -25.78 1.93 -2.42
N ALA A 89 -26.13 1.06 -3.37
CA ALA A 89 -27.43 1.05 -4.04
C ALA A 89 -28.50 0.27 -3.26
N ASP A 90 -28.09 -0.39 -2.17
CA ASP A 90 -28.96 -1.12 -1.25
C ASP A 90 -29.21 -0.32 0.05
N ASP A 91 -30.12 -0.84 0.89
CA ASP A 91 -30.41 -0.29 2.20
C ASP A 91 -29.14 -0.31 3.08
N PRO A 92 -28.98 0.67 3.99
CA PRO A 92 -27.87 0.68 4.93
C PRO A 92 -27.78 -0.65 5.68
N THR A 93 -26.57 -1.05 6.04
CA THR A 93 -26.20 -2.28 6.78
C THR A 93 -25.96 -3.55 5.97
N TRP A 94 -26.50 -3.68 4.76
CA TRP A 94 -26.33 -4.88 3.93
C TRP A 94 -24.95 -4.95 3.28
N ASP A 95 -24.51 -3.82 2.72
CA ASP A 95 -23.18 -3.70 2.15
C ASP A 95 -22.27 -2.83 3.02
N GLY A 96 -21.00 -3.20 3.09
CA GLY A 96 -20.00 -2.41 3.81
C GLY A 96 -18.61 -2.39 3.19
N PHE A 97 -17.83 -1.42 3.64
CA PHE A 97 -16.49 -1.15 3.19
C PHE A 97 -15.51 -1.16 4.38
N GLY A 98 -14.30 -1.61 4.10
CA GLY A 98 -13.16 -1.54 5.02
C GLY A 98 -11.85 -1.89 4.32
N TYR A 99 -10.80 -2.02 5.11
CA TYR A 99 -9.48 -2.43 4.62
C TYR A 99 -9.04 -3.77 5.23
N LEU A 100 -8.11 -4.42 4.53
CA LEU A 100 -7.49 -5.67 4.94
C LEU A 100 -6.04 -5.41 5.33
N LEU A 101 -5.58 -6.05 6.40
CA LEU A 101 -4.17 -6.16 6.78
C LEU A 101 -3.88 -7.61 7.19
N ASN A 102 -3.04 -8.29 6.41
CA ASN A 102 -2.71 -9.70 6.55
C ASN A 102 -3.96 -10.59 6.70
N GLY A 103 -4.99 -10.29 5.90
CA GLY A 103 -6.29 -10.99 5.90
C GLY A 103 -7.26 -10.57 7.02
N SER A 104 -6.81 -9.79 8.01
CA SER A 104 -7.69 -9.23 9.04
C SER A 104 -8.47 -8.04 8.48
N PHE A 105 -9.80 -8.07 8.60
CA PHE A 105 -10.68 -7.01 8.11
C PHE A 105 -10.93 -5.95 9.17
N SER A 106 -10.70 -4.68 8.81
CA SER A 106 -11.02 -3.50 9.59
C SER A 106 -12.22 -2.79 8.97
N PHE A 107 -13.38 -2.90 9.62
CA PHE A 107 -14.62 -2.25 9.20
C PHE A 107 -14.52 -0.72 9.29
N LEU A 108 -14.99 -0.02 8.26
CA LEU A 108 -15.08 1.44 8.24
C LEU A 108 -16.51 1.95 8.17
N THR A 109 -17.34 1.39 7.29
CA THR A 109 -18.74 1.84 7.14
C THR A 109 -19.61 0.80 6.43
N ASN A 110 -20.92 0.90 6.63
CA ASN A 110 -21.98 0.20 5.90
C ASN A 110 -23.13 1.14 5.52
N SER A 111 -22.82 2.43 5.41
CA SER A 111 -23.75 3.48 5.01
C SER A 111 -23.01 4.56 4.20
N PRO A 112 -23.69 5.24 3.27
CA PRO A 112 -23.04 6.27 2.46
C PRO A 112 -22.31 7.30 3.30
N SER A 113 -20.99 7.38 3.14
CA SER A 113 -20.09 8.19 3.96
C SER A 113 -18.72 8.32 3.31
N ASN A 114 -17.90 9.22 3.82
CA ASN A 114 -16.52 9.39 3.40
C ASN A 114 -15.61 9.63 4.62
N GLY A 115 -14.32 9.43 4.43
CA GLY A 115 -13.32 9.69 5.46
C GLY A 115 -11.91 9.41 4.99
N THR A 116 -10.98 9.55 5.94
CA THR A 116 -9.56 9.20 5.78
C THR A 116 -9.26 8.03 6.69
N SER A 117 -8.42 7.10 6.25
CA SER A 117 -7.96 5.98 7.06
C SER A 117 -6.46 5.80 6.95
N THR A 118 -5.86 5.41 8.07
CA THR A 118 -4.41 5.25 8.20
C THR A 118 -4.09 4.03 9.04
N PHE A 119 -3.06 3.28 8.64
CA PHE A 119 -2.57 2.11 9.37
C PHE A 119 -1.10 1.87 9.03
N ASN A 120 -0.40 1.13 9.90
CA ASN A 120 1.00 0.78 9.68
C ASN A 120 1.14 -0.61 9.07
N VAL A 121 2.13 -0.76 8.20
CA VAL A 121 2.54 -2.02 7.56
C VAL A 121 4.03 -2.27 7.78
N LEU A 122 4.41 -3.54 7.77
CA LEU A 122 5.78 -3.98 7.60
C LEU A 122 6.03 -4.32 6.12
N ALA A 123 7.31 -4.31 5.71
CA ALA A 123 7.67 -4.78 4.37
C ALA A 123 7.22 -6.24 4.18
N GLY A 124 6.48 -6.52 3.10
CA GLY A 124 5.93 -7.84 2.82
C GLY A 124 4.54 -8.11 3.41
N ASP A 125 3.99 -7.23 4.24
CA ASP A 125 2.59 -7.36 4.67
C ASP A 125 1.65 -7.25 3.47
N SER A 126 0.62 -8.08 3.45
CA SER A 126 -0.48 -7.93 2.49
C SER A 126 -1.50 -6.95 3.04
N PHE A 127 -1.92 -5.98 2.24
CA PHE A 127 -2.99 -5.08 2.62
C PHE A 127 -3.87 -4.74 1.42
N GLY A 128 -5.04 -4.17 1.66
CA GLY A 128 -5.90 -3.72 0.57
C GLY A 128 -7.28 -3.31 1.02
N PHE A 129 -8.22 -3.36 0.09
CA PHE A 129 -9.58 -2.89 0.27
C PHE A 129 -10.55 -4.05 0.13
N ARG A 130 -11.65 -4.01 0.89
CA ARG A 130 -12.77 -4.95 0.77
C ARG A 130 -14.08 -4.20 0.75
N VAL A 131 -14.92 -4.54 -0.22
CA VAL A 131 -16.35 -4.32 -0.14
C VAL A 131 -17.00 -5.68 0.10
N TYR A 132 -17.81 -5.78 1.16
CA TYR A 132 -18.58 -6.99 1.44
C TYR A 132 -20.07 -6.70 1.31
N THR A 133 -20.83 -7.76 1.09
CA THR A 133 -22.29 -7.77 1.09
C THR A 133 -22.77 -8.91 1.98
N LEU A 134 -23.82 -8.68 2.78
CA LEU A 134 -24.41 -9.71 3.64
C LEU A 134 -25.39 -10.61 2.89
N ASP A 135 -26.02 -10.08 1.83
CA ASP A 135 -27.13 -10.69 1.11
C ASP A 135 -26.91 -10.74 -0.40
N ASN A 136 -26.10 -9.86 -0.99
CA ASN A 136 -25.64 -9.96 -2.39
C ASN A 136 -26.79 -9.86 -3.40
N ILE A 137 -27.78 -9.05 -3.03
CA ILE A 137 -29.00 -8.75 -3.77
C ILE A 137 -29.33 -7.26 -3.60
N PHE A 138 -30.31 -6.77 -4.35
CA PHE A 138 -30.85 -5.40 -4.29
C PHE A 138 -29.90 -4.25 -4.66
N GLY A 139 -28.59 -4.47 -4.70
CA GLY A 139 -27.61 -3.52 -5.21
C GLY A 139 -26.24 -3.75 -4.57
N PRO A 140 -25.15 -3.32 -5.20
CA PRO A 140 -23.83 -3.42 -4.59
C PRO A 140 -23.45 -2.14 -3.82
N GLY A 141 -22.63 -2.32 -2.79
CA GLY A 141 -21.76 -1.28 -2.24
C GLY A 141 -20.65 -0.90 -3.22
N SER A 142 -20.23 0.36 -3.22
CA SER A 142 -19.11 0.85 -4.05
C SER A 142 -18.31 1.90 -3.30
N VAL A 143 -17.00 1.88 -3.47
CA VAL A 143 -16.07 2.82 -2.84
C VAL A 143 -15.09 3.37 -3.86
N THR A 144 -14.89 4.68 -3.84
CA THR A 144 -13.75 5.33 -4.50
C THR A 144 -12.65 5.55 -3.48
N ILE A 145 -11.44 5.08 -3.77
CA ILE A 145 -10.23 5.32 -2.98
C ILE A 145 -9.40 6.39 -3.67
N SER A 146 -8.98 7.42 -2.93
CA SER A 146 -8.18 8.54 -3.44
C SER A 146 -7.15 8.98 -2.39
N ASN A 147 -6.29 9.94 -2.75
CA ASN A 147 -5.23 10.46 -1.87
C ASN A 147 -4.40 9.34 -1.21
N PHE A 148 -4.22 8.24 -1.94
CA PHE A 148 -3.50 7.07 -1.47
C PHE A 148 -2.02 7.41 -1.30
N SER A 149 -1.41 6.93 -0.22
CA SER A 149 0.02 6.99 -0.02
C SER A 149 0.49 5.78 0.78
N ALA A 150 1.66 5.26 0.44
CA ALA A 150 2.20 4.05 1.05
C ALA A 150 3.73 4.04 1.02
N PRO A 151 4.37 3.32 1.96
CA PRO A 151 5.83 3.32 2.10
C PRO A 151 6.50 2.54 0.96
N ILE A 152 7.64 3.03 0.48
CA ILE A 152 8.54 2.33 -0.43
C ILE A 152 9.96 2.30 0.13
N PRO A 153 10.80 1.35 -0.30
CA PRO A 153 12.21 1.37 0.04
C PRO A 153 12.83 2.69 -0.42
N GLU A 154 13.76 3.22 0.36
CA GLU A 154 14.55 4.38 -0.04
C GLU A 154 15.23 4.11 -1.39
N PRO A 155 15.21 5.07 -2.32
CA PRO A 155 15.98 4.93 -3.56
C PRO A 155 17.45 4.72 -3.21
N SER A 156 18.11 3.77 -3.89
CA SER A 156 19.47 3.30 -3.61
C SER A 156 20.58 4.38 -3.72
N THR A 157 20.24 5.63 -3.99
CA THR A 157 21.15 6.78 -4.09
C THR A 157 21.89 7.09 -2.78
N VAL A 158 21.37 6.66 -1.63
CA VAL A 158 22.04 6.84 -0.32
C VAL A 158 23.37 6.05 -0.25
N LEU A 159 23.46 4.90 -0.93
CA LEU A 159 24.71 4.13 -1.03
C LEU A 159 25.71 4.80 -1.96
N SER A 160 25.25 5.36 -3.09
CA SER A 160 26.11 6.07 -4.05
C SER A 160 26.75 7.32 -3.42
N LEU A 161 26.01 8.09 -2.62
CA LEU A 161 26.56 9.27 -1.95
C LEU A 161 27.64 8.92 -0.91
N LEU A 162 27.48 7.79 -0.21
CA LEU A 162 28.46 7.31 0.77
C LEU A 162 29.75 6.80 0.10
N VAL A 163 29.64 6.15 -1.07
CA VAL A 163 30.79 5.69 -1.86
C VAL A 163 31.59 6.87 -2.44
N LEU A 164 30.92 7.90 -2.95
CA LEU A 164 31.60 9.12 -3.46
C LEU A 164 32.26 9.95 -2.34
N GLY A 165 31.62 10.05 -1.17
CA GLY A 165 32.22 10.73 -0.01
C GLY A 165 33.49 10.05 0.52
N GLY A 166 33.53 8.71 0.50
CA GLY A 166 34.71 7.92 0.89
C GLY A 166 35.88 8.06 -0.09
N LEU A 167 35.61 8.07 -1.40
CA LEU A 167 36.63 8.28 -2.43
C LEU A 167 37.23 9.69 -2.38
N GLY A 168 36.44 10.71 -2.04
CA GLY A 168 36.90 12.10 -1.90
C GLY A 168 37.85 12.33 -0.72
N ALA A 169 37.67 11.58 0.38
CA ALA A 169 38.59 11.60 1.52
C ALA A 169 39.87 10.79 1.26
N GLY A 170 39.76 9.67 0.53
CA GLY A 170 40.91 8.82 0.16
C GLY A 170 41.90 9.49 -0.79
N LEU A 171 41.44 10.35 -1.71
CA LEU A 171 42.32 11.04 -2.65
C LEU A 171 43.21 12.11 -2.00
N LYS A 172 42.84 12.65 -0.83
CA LYS A 172 43.66 13.65 -0.11
C LYS A 172 44.91 13.07 0.53
N TYR A 173 45.00 11.74 0.67
CA TYR A 173 46.13 11.07 1.32
C TYR A 173 47.20 10.53 0.36
N LEU A 174 47.03 10.68 -0.96
CA LEU A 174 47.92 10.09 -1.98
C LEU A 174 48.91 11.07 -2.66
N LYS A 175 49.17 12.23 -2.06
CA LYS A 175 50.34 13.06 -2.41
C LYS A 175 51.25 13.28 -1.21
N ARG A 176 52.18 12.35 -0.97
CA ARG A 176 53.57 12.67 -0.59
C ARG A 176 54.46 11.42 -0.66
N ASN A 177 55.23 11.31 -1.73
CA ASN A 177 56.67 11.05 -1.79
C ASN A 177 57.05 10.65 -3.22
#